data_AF-A0A2V9N4D2-F1
#
_entry.id   AF-A0A2V9N4D2-F1
#
_cell.length_a   1.000
_cell.length_b   1.000
_cell.length_c   1.000
_cell.angle_alpha   90.00
_cell.angle_beta   90.00
_cell.angle_gamma   90.00
#
_symmetry.space_group_name_H-M   'P 1'
#
loop_
_entity.id
_entity.type
_entity.pdbx_description
1 polymer ?
#
loop_
_entity_poly.entity_id
_entity_poly.type
_entity_poly.pdbx_seq_one_letter_code
_entity_poly.pdbx_strand_id
1 'polypeptide(L)'
;MAPFSLVTFKETKPWALPILDSIKNGKMPPWFADPCCGRFANSPLLSRDQIATMANWLAAGAPAGDPKSAPPPPQRAVGWNIATPDLVLKMPAPVRLPAQGDVEYTYEIVPTNFTEGKWVAMSELRPSARNHVHHAVVYIRPPGSNWLRGAPVGVPFMAKLIPARADLIFQIHYTTNGHAATDQTSAGLVFSKQPPKQRVLTLQLANDHDTIPIPPNTDNYRVEVSGTLPNDALLLSFFPHMHLRGKKFEYNIVHADGGRETLLRVNYDFFWQLSYVLAEPRRLPAGTKLEVIAWYDNSKNNPHNPDPNSRVEWGDQTFNEMMVGFFDVAVPAEMDKEHFFIRSASR
;
A
#
# COMPACT_ATOMS: atom_id res chain seq x y z
N MET A 1 14.89 -3.94 -0.50
CA MET A 1 15.41 -5.32 -0.23
C MET A 1 16.70 -5.22 0.57
N ALA A 2 17.13 -6.29 1.26
CA ALA A 2 18.46 -6.32 1.88
C ALA A 2 19.58 -6.46 0.81
N PRO A 3 20.76 -5.85 1.00
CA PRO A 3 21.86 -5.89 0.02
C PRO A 3 22.71 -7.17 0.09
N PHE A 4 22.29 -8.18 0.84
CA PHE A 4 23.00 -9.45 1.03
C PHE A 4 22.03 -10.62 1.15
N SER A 5 22.54 -11.83 0.94
CA SER A 5 21.78 -13.07 1.14
C SER A 5 21.60 -13.38 2.63
N LEU A 6 20.39 -13.84 2.98
CA LEU A 6 20.02 -14.35 4.31
C LEU A 6 19.74 -15.86 4.29
N VAL A 7 20.07 -16.56 3.18
CA VAL A 7 19.63 -17.94 2.93
C VAL A 7 20.43 -18.96 3.74
N THR A 8 21.75 -18.77 3.89
CA THR A 8 22.61 -19.66 4.68
C THR A 8 23.31 -18.92 5.82
N PHE A 9 23.61 -19.64 6.90
CA PHE A 9 24.39 -19.11 8.04
C PHE A 9 25.73 -18.48 7.61
N LYS A 10 26.40 -19.05 6.60
CA LYS A 10 27.68 -18.56 6.07
C LYS A 10 27.55 -17.18 5.41
N GLU A 11 26.43 -16.94 4.71
CA GLU A 11 26.14 -15.64 4.11
C GLU A 11 25.65 -14.62 5.15
N THR A 12 24.82 -15.05 6.10
CA THR A 12 24.22 -14.19 7.14
C THR A 12 25.22 -13.72 8.19
N LYS A 13 26.14 -14.60 8.66
CA LYS A 13 27.01 -14.31 9.82
C LYS A 13 27.84 -13.03 9.68
N PRO A 14 28.49 -12.71 8.55
CA PRO A 14 29.22 -11.44 8.37
C PRO A 14 28.38 -10.19 8.64
N TRP A 15 27.06 -10.26 8.42
CA TRP A 15 26.13 -9.14 8.59
C TRP A 15 25.44 -9.10 9.95
N ALA A 16 25.74 -10.03 10.87
CA ALA A 16 25.05 -10.16 12.15
C ALA A 16 25.05 -8.87 13.00
N LEU A 17 26.16 -8.11 12.98
CA LEU A 17 26.25 -6.80 13.64
C LEU A 17 25.44 -5.71 12.88
N PRO A 18 25.64 -5.47 11.57
CA PRO A 18 24.77 -4.57 10.78
C PRO A 18 23.26 -4.87 10.86
N ILE A 19 22.86 -6.14 10.93
CA ILE A 19 21.48 -6.57 11.12
C ILE A 19 20.96 -6.10 12.48
N LEU A 20 21.69 -6.39 13.57
CA LEU A 20 21.29 -5.99 14.91
C LEU A 20 21.27 -4.45 15.08
N ASP A 21 22.22 -3.73 14.48
CA ASP A 21 22.20 -2.26 14.44
C ASP A 21 20.95 -1.73 13.73
N SER A 22 20.66 -2.26 12.54
CA SER A 22 19.48 -1.86 11.76
C SER A 22 18.17 -2.10 12.51
N ILE A 23 18.11 -3.17 13.30
CA ILE A 23 16.96 -3.51 14.16
C ILE A 23 16.88 -2.59 15.38
N LYS A 24 17.98 -2.37 16.10
CA LYS A 24 18.01 -1.47 17.27
C LYS A 24 17.68 -0.01 16.89
N ASN A 25 18.08 0.41 15.70
CA ASN A 25 17.83 1.74 15.15
C ASN A 25 16.50 1.84 14.38
N GLY A 26 15.62 0.85 14.46
CA GLY A 26 14.26 0.89 13.87
C GLY A 26 14.20 0.87 12.34
N LYS A 27 15.33 0.68 11.64
CA LYS A 27 15.41 0.66 10.17
C LYS A 27 14.84 -0.62 9.58
N MET A 28 14.90 -1.73 10.32
CA MET A 28 14.44 -3.04 9.88
C MET A 28 13.75 -3.81 11.03
N PRO A 29 12.62 -4.50 10.79
CA PRO A 29 11.80 -4.41 9.58
C PRO A 29 11.15 -3.00 9.47
N PRO A 30 11.02 -2.42 8.27
CA PRO A 30 10.47 -1.08 8.09
C PRO A 30 9.02 -1.03 8.58
N TRP A 31 8.75 -0.14 9.54
CA TRP A 31 7.42 0.09 10.08
C TRP A 31 7.34 1.48 10.69
N PHE A 32 6.45 2.32 10.15
CA PHE A 32 6.52 3.77 10.35
C PHE A 32 5.38 4.34 11.21
N ALA A 33 4.44 3.51 11.64
CA ALA A 33 3.34 3.96 12.49
C ALA A 33 3.84 4.35 13.89
N ASP A 34 3.44 5.54 14.35
CA ASP A 34 3.70 6.05 15.69
C ASP A 34 3.01 5.15 16.74
N PRO A 35 3.76 4.51 17.66
CA PRO A 35 3.20 3.65 18.71
C PRO A 35 2.18 4.33 19.63
N CYS A 36 2.02 5.67 19.58
CA CYS A 36 1.01 6.36 20.36
C CYS A 36 -0.43 6.15 19.86
N CYS A 37 -0.64 5.63 18.64
CA CYS A 37 -1.97 5.58 18.02
C CYS A 37 -2.19 4.35 17.13
N GLY A 38 -3.42 3.84 17.16
CA GLY A 38 -3.79 2.60 16.47
C GLY A 38 -3.16 1.33 17.05
N ARG A 39 -3.67 0.18 16.60
CA ARG A 39 -3.08 -1.15 16.85
C ARG A 39 -3.26 -1.95 15.58
N PHE A 40 -2.21 -2.59 15.08
CA PHE A 40 -2.18 -3.13 13.71
C PHE A 40 -1.80 -4.60 13.68
N ALA A 41 -2.60 -5.43 13.00
CA ALA A 41 -2.40 -6.88 12.89
C ALA A 41 -1.15 -7.25 12.08
N ASN A 42 -0.75 -6.39 11.15
CA ASN A 42 0.36 -6.64 10.21
C ASN A 42 1.66 -5.91 10.58
N SER A 43 1.79 -5.42 11.81
CA SER A 43 3.05 -4.85 12.29
C SER A 43 4.15 -5.92 12.33
N PRO A 44 5.28 -5.75 11.61
CA PRO A 44 6.37 -6.70 11.61
C PRO A 44 7.35 -6.51 12.79
N LEU A 45 7.09 -5.53 13.67
CA LEU A 45 8.03 -5.13 14.72
C LEU A 45 8.38 -6.27 15.69
N LEU A 46 9.67 -6.34 16.01
CA LEU A 46 10.25 -7.33 16.92
C LEU A 46 10.03 -6.94 18.38
N SER A 47 9.72 -7.93 19.23
CA SER A 47 9.63 -7.72 20.68
C SER A 47 11.00 -7.43 21.30
N ARG A 48 11.02 -6.83 22.49
CA ARG A 48 12.26 -6.60 23.25
C ARG A 48 13.06 -7.89 23.47
N ASP A 49 12.36 -9.00 23.71
CA ASP A 49 12.97 -10.32 23.96
C ASP A 49 13.53 -10.96 22.68
N GLN A 50 12.90 -10.71 21.52
CA GLN A 50 13.45 -11.11 20.21
C GLN A 50 14.73 -10.32 19.90
N ILE A 51 14.73 -9.01 20.15
CA ILE A 51 15.92 -8.14 19.98
C ILE A 51 17.03 -8.55 20.96
N ALA A 52 16.69 -8.87 22.22
CA ALA A 52 17.63 -9.37 23.22
C ALA A 52 18.21 -10.74 22.83
N THR A 53 17.39 -11.66 22.30
CA THR A 53 17.85 -12.95 21.79
C THR A 53 18.91 -12.79 20.70
N MET A 54 18.68 -11.90 19.72
CA MET A 54 19.67 -11.60 18.67
C MET A 54 20.93 -10.90 19.21
N ALA A 55 20.78 -10.01 20.20
CA ALA A 55 21.91 -9.35 20.85
C ALA A 55 22.79 -10.33 21.63
N ASN A 56 22.18 -11.26 22.37
CA ASN A 56 22.89 -12.29 23.13
C ASN A 56 23.58 -13.29 22.21
N TRP A 57 22.93 -13.69 21.11
CA TRP A 57 23.54 -14.53 20.08
C TRP A 57 24.75 -13.86 19.42
N LEU A 58 24.67 -12.57 19.09
CA LEU A 58 25.82 -11.81 18.57
C LEU A 58 26.95 -11.70 19.60
N ALA A 59 26.62 -11.40 20.87
CA ALA A 59 27.59 -11.31 21.97
C ALA A 59 28.31 -12.64 22.24
N ALA A 60 27.65 -13.78 22.02
CA ALA A 60 28.25 -15.11 22.05
C ALA A 60 29.13 -15.43 20.80
N GLY A 61 29.45 -14.44 19.97
CA GLY A 61 30.26 -14.60 18.75
C GLY A 61 29.49 -15.11 17.54
N ALA A 62 28.15 -14.97 17.54
CA ALA A 62 27.24 -15.49 16.51
C ALA A 62 27.49 -16.98 16.19
N PRO A 63 27.33 -17.89 17.17
CA PRO A 63 27.55 -19.33 16.98
C PRO A 63 26.53 -19.93 16.00
N ALA A 64 26.91 -21.00 15.32
CA ALA A 64 25.96 -21.80 14.55
C ALA A 64 25.08 -22.61 15.52
N GLY A 65 23.79 -22.71 15.22
CA GLY A 65 22.95 -23.77 15.79
C GLY A 65 23.31 -25.13 15.19
N ASP A 66 22.74 -26.19 15.74
CA ASP A 66 22.82 -27.54 15.16
C ASP A 66 22.27 -27.56 13.71
N PRO A 67 23.07 -27.95 12.70
CA PRO A 67 22.60 -28.04 11.31
C PRO A 67 21.43 -29.01 11.10
N LYS A 68 21.22 -30.00 11.97
CA LYS A 68 20.05 -30.91 11.90
C LYS A 68 18.77 -30.26 12.42
N SER A 69 18.91 -29.19 13.20
CA SER A 69 17.83 -28.37 13.74
C SER A 69 17.55 -27.12 12.88
N ALA A 70 18.30 -26.93 11.79
CA ALA A 70 18.04 -25.86 10.83
C ALA A 70 16.74 -26.15 10.04
N PRO A 71 15.86 -25.15 9.82
CA PRO A 71 14.73 -25.33 8.91
C PRO A 71 15.23 -25.60 7.49
N PRO A 72 14.47 -26.32 6.65
CA PRO A 72 14.79 -26.46 5.23
C PRO A 72 14.89 -25.06 4.58
N PRO A 73 15.81 -24.84 3.62
CA PRO A 73 15.97 -23.54 2.97
C PRO A 73 14.61 -23.02 2.44
N PRO A 74 14.26 -21.74 2.70
CA PRO A 74 12.94 -21.23 2.38
C PRO A 74 12.68 -21.29 0.87
N GLN A 75 11.81 -22.22 0.46
CA GLN A 75 11.39 -22.32 -0.93
C GLN A 75 10.61 -21.06 -1.29
N ARG A 76 11.18 -20.23 -2.16
CA ARG A 76 10.42 -19.14 -2.80
C ARG A 76 9.24 -19.76 -3.53
N ALA A 77 8.02 -19.26 -3.31
CA ALA A 77 6.82 -19.79 -3.92
C ALA A 77 6.96 -19.84 -5.46
N VAL A 78 7.02 -21.06 -6.02
CA VAL A 78 7.14 -21.29 -7.46
C VAL A 78 5.76 -21.15 -8.09
N GLY A 79 5.36 -19.90 -8.27
CA GLY A 79 4.00 -19.55 -8.67
C GLY A 79 3.43 -18.49 -7.74
N TRP A 80 2.21 -18.74 -7.27
CA TRP A 80 1.41 -17.83 -6.45
C TRP A 80 1.61 -18.12 -4.95
N ASN A 81 1.52 -17.07 -4.14
CA ASN A 81 1.49 -17.11 -2.68
C ASN A 81 0.04 -17.22 -2.15
N ILE A 82 -0.92 -16.86 -3.00
CA ILE A 82 -2.36 -17.06 -2.83
C ILE A 82 -2.78 -18.48 -3.25
N ALA A 83 -4.00 -18.89 -2.89
CA ALA A 83 -4.60 -20.12 -3.41
C ALA A 83 -4.63 -20.10 -4.95
N THR A 84 -4.47 -21.28 -5.58
CA THR A 84 -4.39 -21.44 -7.04
C THR A 84 -5.45 -20.60 -7.76
N PRO A 85 -5.04 -19.65 -8.62
CA PRO A 85 -6.00 -18.78 -9.29
C PRO A 85 -6.99 -19.52 -10.21
N ASP A 86 -8.31 -19.33 -10.00
CA ASP A 86 -9.39 -19.74 -10.93
C ASP A 86 -9.28 -19.01 -12.28
N LEU A 87 -8.59 -17.86 -12.32
CA LEU A 87 -8.29 -17.07 -13.52
C LEU A 87 -6.95 -16.37 -13.35
N VAL A 88 -6.23 -16.04 -14.41
CA VAL A 88 -5.06 -15.13 -14.35
C VAL A 88 -5.23 -14.07 -15.42
N LEU A 89 -5.02 -12.83 -15.03
CA LEU A 89 -5.17 -11.65 -15.88
C LEU A 89 -3.86 -10.88 -15.92
N LYS A 90 -3.55 -10.30 -17.07
CA LYS A 90 -2.20 -9.87 -17.42
C LYS A 90 -2.26 -8.71 -18.39
N MET A 91 -1.39 -7.71 -18.22
CA MET A 91 -1.23 -6.57 -19.16
C MET A 91 -1.25 -7.06 -20.62
N PRO A 92 -1.98 -6.43 -21.56
CA PRO A 92 -2.26 -7.05 -22.85
C PRO A 92 -0.99 -7.18 -23.68
N ALA A 93 -0.17 -6.13 -23.66
CA ALA A 93 1.18 -6.08 -24.20
C ALA A 93 2.21 -5.99 -23.06
N PRO A 94 3.46 -6.44 -23.30
CA PRO A 94 4.57 -6.17 -22.40
C PRO A 94 5.13 -4.74 -22.61
N VAL A 95 5.36 -4.02 -21.51
CA VAL A 95 6.02 -2.71 -21.49
C VAL A 95 7.54 -2.90 -21.58
N ARG A 96 8.20 -2.15 -22.47
CA ARG A 96 9.66 -2.11 -22.56
C ARG A 96 10.22 -1.07 -21.59
N LEU A 97 11.22 -1.46 -20.81
CA LEU A 97 11.80 -0.61 -19.77
C LEU A 97 13.24 -0.22 -20.16
N PRO A 98 13.57 1.08 -20.21
CA PRO A 98 14.93 1.54 -20.50
C PRO A 98 15.88 1.20 -19.34
N ALA A 99 17.18 1.25 -19.61
CA ALA A 99 18.21 0.96 -18.60
C ALA A 99 18.45 2.12 -17.62
N GLN A 100 18.19 3.36 -18.05
CA GLN A 100 18.34 4.60 -17.29
C GLN A 100 17.21 5.58 -17.66
N GLY A 101 17.06 6.64 -16.87
CA GLY A 101 16.02 7.66 -17.04
C GLY A 101 14.72 7.30 -16.32
N ASP A 102 13.77 8.22 -16.36
CA ASP A 102 12.44 8.05 -15.78
C ASP A 102 11.52 7.22 -16.70
N VAL A 103 10.49 6.61 -16.13
CA VAL A 103 9.46 5.88 -16.86
C VAL A 103 8.11 6.38 -16.37
N GLU A 104 7.29 6.89 -17.29
CA GLU A 104 5.98 7.43 -16.94
C GLU A 104 5.06 6.35 -16.34
N TYR A 105 4.19 6.77 -15.41
CA TYR A 105 3.18 5.90 -14.81
C TYR A 105 2.34 5.24 -15.90
N THR A 106 2.42 3.90 -15.97
CA THR A 106 1.74 3.16 -17.03
C THR A 106 0.36 2.71 -16.54
N TYR A 107 -0.68 3.13 -17.28
CA TYR A 107 -2.07 2.79 -17.02
C TYR A 107 -2.56 1.73 -18.01
N GLU A 108 -2.52 0.45 -17.61
CA GLU A 108 -2.81 -0.68 -18.50
C GLU A 108 -4.26 -1.18 -18.45
N ILE A 109 -4.72 -1.70 -19.61
CA ILE A 109 -6.14 -1.87 -19.97
C ILE A 109 -6.39 -3.20 -20.78
N VAL A 110 -6.66 -4.27 -20.02
CA VAL A 110 -7.07 -5.68 -20.29
C VAL A 110 -8.60 -6.02 -20.02
N PRO A 111 -9.44 -6.55 -20.91
CA PRO A 111 -10.86 -6.82 -20.54
C PRO A 111 -11.11 -7.96 -19.50
N THR A 112 -12.08 -7.83 -18.57
CA THR A 112 -12.49 -8.98 -17.70
C THR A 112 -13.26 -10.07 -18.45
N ASN A 113 -14.12 -9.64 -19.38
CA ASN A 113 -15.13 -10.47 -20.05
C ASN A 113 -16.15 -11.16 -19.11
N PHE A 114 -16.36 -10.66 -17.88
CA PHE A 114 -17.32 -11.27 -16.96
C PHE A 114 -18.77 -11.03 -17.38
N THR A 115 -19.52 -12.12 -17.60
CA THR A 115 -20.96 -12.10 -17.91
C THR A 115 -21.85 -11.84 -16.69
N GLU A 116 -21.34 -12.11 -15.48
CA GLU A 116 -22.02 -11.95 -14.19
C GLU A 116 -21.09 -11.28 -13.16
N GLY A 117 -21.65 -10.76 -12.06
CA GLY A 117 -20.86 -10.13 -10.99
C GLY A 117 -20.02 -11.16 -10.23
N LYS A 118 -18.75 -10.83 -9.96
CA LYS A 118 -17.75 -11.73 -9.40
C LYS A 118 -17.15 -11.22 -8.10
N TRP A 119 -17.20 -12.06 -7.07
CA TRP A 119 -16.72 -11.74 -5.72
C TRP A 119 -15.24 -12.11 -5.54
N VAL A 120 -14.39 -11.10 -5.45
CA VAL A 120 -12.93 -11.18 -5.47
C VAL A 120 -12.37 -10.92 -4.10
N ALA A 121 -11.63 -11.87 -3.53
CA ALA A 121 -11.34 -11.81 -2.10
C ALA A 121 -9.99 -11.09 -1.70
N MET A 122 -8.75 -11.63 -1.78
CA MET A 122 -7.47 -10.88 -1.52
C MET A 122 -6.93 -10.21 -2.81
N SER A 123 -5.62 -9.90 -2.88
CA SER A 123 -4.89 -9.95 -4.16
C SER A 123 -3.41 -10.29 -4.14
N GLU A 124 -2.90 -10.89 -5.24
CA GLU A 124 -1.47 -10.98 -5.56
C GLU A 124 -1.18 -10.46 -6.97
N LEU A 125 -0.42 -9.36 -7.05
CA LEU A 125 0.27 -8.90 -8.24
C LEU A 125 1.62 -9.62 -8.39
N ARG A 126 1.94 -10.07 -9.60
CA ARG A 126 3.21 -10.70 -9.96
C ARG A 126 3.81 -10.00 -11.20
N PRO A 127 4.71 -9.02 -11.00
CA PRO A 127 5.59 -8.55 -12.06
C PRO A 127 6.45 -9.67 -12.64
N SER A 128 6.78 -9.57 -13.92
CA SER A 128 7.81 -10.41 -14.55
C SER A 128 9.21 -9.81 -14.35
N ALA A 129 9.33 -8.48 -14.41
CA ALA A 129 10.54 -7.73 -14.06
C ALA A 129 10.48 -7.22 -12.62
N ARG A 130 10.52 -8.14 -11.65
CA ARG A 130 10.35 -7.85 -10.20
C ARG A 130 11.37 -6.86 -9.59
N ASN A 131 12.46 -6.58 -10.29
CA ASN A 131 13.48 -5.60 -9.91
C ASN A 131 13.26 -4.21 -10.53
N HIS A 132 12.18 -4.00 -11.29
CA HIS A 132 11.84 -2.72 -11.94
C HIS A 132 10.47 -2.16 -11.56
N VAL A 133 9.54 -2.97 -11.02
CA VAL A 133 8.27 -2.46 -10.47
C VAL A 133 8.47 -1.99 -9.03
N HIS A 134 8.23 -0.70 -8.77
CA HIS A 134 8.31 -0.12 -7.43
C HIS A 134 7.02 -0.37 -6.64
N HIS A 135 5.88 -0.01 -7.24
CA HIS A 135 4.55 -0.39 -6.78
C HIS A 135 3.60 -0.55 -7.97
N ALA A 136 2.45 -1.17 -7.73
CA ALA A 136 1.34 -1.19 -8.69
C ALA A 136 0.01 -1.11 -7.93
N VAL A 137 -0.89 -0.24 -8.41
CA VAL A 137 -2.22 -0.01 -7.85
C VAL A 137 -3.29 -0.57 -8.79
N VAL A 138 -4.40 -1.02 -8.21
CA VAL A 138 -5.46 -1.76 -8.91
C VAL A 138 -6.81 -1.14 -8.59
N TYR A 139 -7.42 -0.48 -9.59
CA TYR A 139 -8.68 0.24 -9.41
C TYR A 139 -9.84 -0.47 -10.09
N ILE A 140 -10.88 -0.89 -9.37
CA ILE A 140 -12.13 -1.36 -10.01
C ILE A 140 -12.79 -0.19 -10.75
N ARG A 141 -12.91 -0.27 -12.08
CA ARG A 141 -13.76 0.60 -12.89
C ARG A 141 -15.09 -0.10 -13.21
N PRO A 142 -16.24 0.42 -12.71
CA PRO A 142 -17.56 -0.16 -13.02
C PRO A 142 -17.93 -0.11 -14.52
N PRO A 143 -18.95 -0.88 -14.94
CA PRO A 143 -19.50 -0.80 -16.28
C PRO A 143 -20.07 0.59 -16.54
N GLY A 144 -19.98 1.09 -17.77
CA GLY A 144 -20.46 2.43 -18.13
C GLY A 144 -19.58 3.59 -17.64
N SER A 145 -18.74 3.42 -16.62
CA SER A 145 -17.79 4.45 -16.20
C SER A 145 -16.83 4.84 -17.34
N ASN A 146 -16.42 6.11 -17.35
CA ASN A 146 -15.63 6.74 -18.41
C ASN A 146 -14.11 6.69 -18.15
N TRP A 147 -13.69 6.35 -16.93
CA TRP A 147 -12.29 6.48 -16.49
C TRP A 147 -11.43 5.26 -16.87
N LEU A 148 -10.63 5.35 -17.95
CA LEU A 148 -9.68 4.33 -18.42
C LEU A 148 -10.36 2.98 -18.79
N ARG A 149 -10.80 2.79 -20.04
CA ARG A 149 -11.85 1.79 -20.34
C ARG A 149 -11.47 0.28 -20.42
N GLY A 150 -10.45 -0.21 -19.67
CA GLY A 150 -10.53 -1.50 -18.88
C GLY A 150 -9.39 -2.54 -18.76
N ALA A 151 -8.89 -2.87 -17.52
CA ALA A 151 -8.01 -4.02 -17.08
C ALA A 151 -8.66 -5.14 -16.15
N PRO A 152 -7.99 -6.19 -15.54
CA PRO A 152 -8.37 -6.68 -14.16
C PRO A 152 -7.36 -7.55 -13.29
N VAL A 153 -7.69 -7.88 -12.00
CA VAL A 153 -6.80 -8.52 -10.95
C VAL A 153 -7.26 -9.91 -10.36
N GLY A 154 -7.20 -10.48 -9.11
CA GLY A 154 -7.39 -10.28 -7.62
C GLY A 154 -6.45 -11.21 -6.76
N VAL A 155 -6.68 -12.15 -5.78
CA VAL A 155 -7.69 -12.82 -4.83
C VAL A 155 -7.01 -13.55 -3.60
N PRO A 156 -7.64 -14.35 -2.64
CA PRO A 156 -9.04 -14.59 -2.13
C PRO A 156 -9.34 -14.64 -0.54
N PHE A 157 -9.57 -13.53 0.22
CA PHE A 157 -10.35 -13.43 1.50
C PHE A 157 -10.91 -11.98 1.70
N MET A 158 -12.13 -11.80 2.27
CA MET A 158 -12.90 -10.53 2.39
C MET A 158 -13.16 -9.77 1.06
N ALA A 159 -14.32 -9.99 0.43
CA ALA A 159 -14.45 -9.70 -1.00
C ALA A 159 -14.80 -8.25 -1.40
N LYS A 160 -14.06 -7.74 -2.40
CA LYS A 160 -14.44 -6.63 -3.27
C LYS A 160 -15.26 -7.21 -4.44
N LEU A 161 -16.31 -6.52 -4.90
CA LEU A 161 -17.07 -6.94 -6.08
C LEU A 161 -16.39 -6.40 -7.35
N ILE A 162 -16.18 -7.27 -8.34
CA ILE A 162 -16.05 -6.87 -9.74
C ILE A 162 -17.43 -7.08 -10.40
N PRO A 163 -18.14 -6.01 -10.81
CA PRO A 163 -19.40 -6.17 -11.54
C PRO A 163 -19.24 -6.90 -12.88
N ALA A 164 -20.33 -7.44 -13.42
CA ALA A 164 -20.34 -7.96 -14.79
C ALA A 164 -19.92 -6.86 -15.77
N ARG A 165 -19.01 -7.15 -16.71
CA ARG A 165 -18.46 -6.17 -17.68
C ARG A 165 -17.76 -4.95 -17.04
N ALA A 166 -17.35 -5.05 -15.77
CA ALA A 166 -16.42 -4.11 -15.17
C ALA A 166 -14.98 -4.49 -15.55
N ASP A 167 -14.03 -3.61 -15.27
CA ASP A 167 -12.61 -3.84 -15.54
C ASP A 167 -11.76 -3.09 -14.50
N LEU A 168 -10.62 -3.63 -14.06
CA LEU A 168 -9.75 -3.05 -13.03
C LEU A 168 -8.40 -2.57 -13.56
N ILE A 169 -8.15 -1.26 -13.51
CA ILE A 169 -6.97 -0.58 -14.06
C ILE A 169 -5.70 -1.00 -13.33
N PHE A 170 -4.62 -1.36 -14.05
CA PHE A 170 -3.27 -1.42 -13.46
C PHE A 170 -2.62 -0.05 -13.64
N GLN A 171 -2.36 0.66 -12.54
CA GLN A 171 -1.47 1.83 -12.51
C GLN A 171 -0.12 1.33 -11.98
N ILE A 172 0.93 1.35 -12.80
CA ILE A 172 2.25 0.79 -12.44
C ILE A 172 3.31 1.89 -12.44
N HIS A 173 4.04 1.98 -11.32
CA HIS A 173 5.23 2.82 -11.20
C HIS A 173 6.48 1.95 -11.41
N TYR A 174 7.20 2.24 -12.49
CA TYR A 174 8.45 1.58 -12.84
C TYR A 174 9.66 2.42 -12.39
N THR A 175 10.78 1.76 -12.10
CA THR A 175 12.05 2.41 -11.75
C THR A 175 13.20 1.73 -12.50
N THR A 176 14.06 2.53 -13.14
CA THR A 176 15.23 2.01 -13.85
C THR A 176 16.37 1.67 -12.88
N ASN A 177 17.20 0.68 -13.23
CA ASN A 177 18.20 0.11 -12.30
C ASN A 177 19.56 -0.17 -12.97
N GLY A 178 19.85 0.45 -14.12
CA GLY A 178 21.04 0.22 -14.92
C GLY A 178 20.91 -0.87 -15.98
N HIS A 179 19.84 -1.68 -15.96
CA HIS A 179 19.59 -2.74 -16.93
C HIS A 179 18.24 -2.54 -17.64
N ALA A 180 18.24 -2.66 -18.98
CA ALA A 180 17.01 -2.64 -19.76
C ALA A 180 16.22 -3.94 -19.55
N ALA A 181 14.89 -3.85 -19.57
CA ALA A 181 14.02 -4.99 -19.29
C ALA A 181 12.71 -4.92 -20.08
N THR A 182 11.83 -5.87 -19.80
CA THR A 182 10.48 -5.93 -20.37
C THR A 182 9.56 -6.55 -19.33
N ASP A 183 8.52 -5.83 -18.93
CA ASP A 183 7.56 -6.28 -17.92
C ASP A 183 6.18 -6.54 -18.52
N GLN A 184 5.52 -7.57 -18.00
CA GLN A 184 4.12 -7.85 -18.28
C GLN A 184 3.48 -8.35 -16.98
N THR A 185 3.39 -7.46 -16.00
CA THR A 185 2.74 -7.70 -14.72
C THR A 185 1.39 -8.39 -14.90
N SER A 186 1.17 -9.41 -14.06
CA SER A 186 -0.06 -10.20 -14.00
C SER A 186 -0.64 -10.13 -12.59
N ALA A 187 -1.91 -10.49 -12.45
CA ALA A 187 -2.46 -10.92 -11.17
C ALA A 187 -3.38 -12.14 -11.36
N GLY A 188 -3.41 -13.00 -10.36
CA GLY A 188 -4.33 -14.15 -10.32
C GLY A 188 -5.69 -13.71 -9.79
N LEU A 189 -6.76 -14.40 -10.12
CA LEU A 189 -8.13 -14.23 -9.65
C LEU A 189 -8.67 -15.59 -9.17
N VAL A 190 -9.64 -15.60 -8.27
CA VAL A 190 -10.44 -16.71 -7.71
C VAL A 190 -11.82 -16.10 -7.50
N PHE A 191 -12.82 -16.91 -7.20
CA PHE A 191 -14.12 -16.40 -6.80
C PHE A 191 -14.56 -16.93 -5.44
N SER A 192 -15.11 -16.04 -4.61
CA SER A 192 -15.91 -16.50 -3.48
C SER A 192 -17.09 -17.28 -4.04
N LYS A 193 -17.18 -18.57 -3.68
CA LYS A 193 -18.20 -19.50 -4.19
C LYS A 193 -19.64 -19.14 -3.78
N GLN A 194 -19.78 -18.20 -2.84
CA GLN A 194 -21.03 -17.60 -2.40
C GLN A 194 -20.81 -16.09 -2.19
N PRO A 195 -21.85 -15.24 -2.33
CA PRO A 195 -21.78 -13.85 -1.90
C PRO A 195 -21.37 -13.74 -0.42
N PRO A 196 -20.47 -12.82 -0.05
CA PRO A 196 -20.11 -12.59 1.35
C PRO A 196 -21.26 -11.90 2.09
N LYS A 197 -21.20 -11.86 3.43
CA LYS A 197 -22.14 -11.06 4.25
C LYS A 197 -21.85 -9.55 4.21
N GLN A 198 -20.60 -9.18 3.92
CA GLN A 198 -20.11 -7.81 3.82
C GLN A 198 -19.15 -7.71 2.63
N ARG A 199 -19.10 -6.54 1.99
CA ARG A 199 -18.08 -6.24 0.97
C ARG A 199 -17.10 -5.19 1.47
N VAL A 200 -15.90 -5.20 0.91
CA VAL A 200 -14.93 -4.12 1.12
C VAL A 200 -15.08 -3.04 0.05
N LEU A 201 -15.15 -1.78 0.47
CA LEU A 201 -15.02 -0.61 -0.39
C LEU A 201 -13.70 0.10 -0.08
N THR A 202 -12.93 0.43 -1.11
CA THR A 202 -11.80 1.36 -0.98
C THR A 202 -12.31 2.79 -1.15
N LEU A 203 -12.20 3.55 -0.07
CA LEU A 203 -12.49 4.97 -0.01
C LEU A 203 -11.17 5.75 0.06
N GLN A 204 -11.24 7.04 -0.22
CA GLN A 204 -10.08 7.94 -0.17
C GLN A 204 -10.52 9.30 0.33
N LEU A 205 -9.65 9.96 1.09
CA LEU A 205 -9.63 11.41 1.21
C LEU A 205 -8.37 11.88 0.49
N ALA A 206 -8.55 12.68 -0.56
CA ALA A 206 -7.49 13.17 -1.43
C ALA A 206 -7.65 14.67 -1.64
N ASN A 207 -6.58 15.36 -2.03
CA ASN A 207 -6.76 16.63 -2.70
C ASN A 207 -7.24 16.37 -4.14
N ASP A 208 -8.18 17.15 -4.63
CA ASP A 208 -8.45 17.22 -6.07
C ASP A 208 -7.33 18.02 -6.76
N HIS A 209 -7.30 18.04 -8.09
CA HIS A 209 -6.19 18.53 -8.91
C HIS A 209 -5.77 20.00 -8.70
N ASP A 210 -6.53 20.81 -7.95
CA ASP A 210 -6.25 22.23 -7.64
C ASP A 210 -5.11 22.46 -6.62
N THR A 211 -4.00 21.75 -6.86
CA THR A 211 -2.64 21.94 -6.33
C THR A 211 -2.38 21.65 -4.84
N ILE A 212 -1.23 21.01 -4.61
CA ILE A 212 -0.46 21.07 -3.37
C ILE A 212 0.73 21.99 -3.65
N PRO A 213 0.61 23.32 -3.50
CA PRO A 213 1.61 24.27 -3.97
C PRO A 213 2.75 24.44 -2.95
N ILE A 214 3.53 23.39 -2.70
CA ILE A 214 4.63 23.42 -1.72
C ILE A 214 5.68 24.45 -2.19
N PRO A 215 5.96 25.51 -1.41
CA PRO A 215 6.94 26.50 -1.81
C PRO A 215 8.37 25.92 -1.81
N PRO A 216 9.30 26.55 -2.55
CA PRO A 216 10.73 26.28 -2.43
C PRO A 216 11.20 26.28 -0.98
N ASN A 217 12.21 25.45 -0.68
CA ASN A 217 12.95 25.39 0.58
C ASN A 217 12.10 25.19 1.86
N THR A 218 10.85 24.76 1.76
CA THR A 218 9.93 24.59 2.90
C THR A 218 10.04 23.19 3.51
N ASP A 219 10.41 23.08 4.79
CA ASP A 219 10.74 21.81 5.45
C ASP A 219 9.55 21.06 6.08
N ASN A 220 8.40 21.71 6.23
CA ASN A 220 7.25 21.15 6.95
C ASN A 220 5.91 21.68 6.43
N TYR A 221 5.72 21.70 5.11
CA TYR A 221 4.47 22.18 4.48
C TYR A 221 3.32 21.23 4.78
N ARG A 222 2.22 21.72 5.37
CA ARG A 222 1.08 20.91 5.83
C ARG A 222 -0.12 21.05 4.90
N VAL A 223 -0.72 19.93 4.51
CA VAL A 223 -1.99 19.85 3.77
C VAL A 223 -2.98 19.03 4.58
N GLU A 224 -4.26 19.42 4.60
CA GLU A 224 -5.34 18.67 5.24
C GLU A 224 -6.53 18.49 4.30
N VAL A 225 -7.21 17.36 4.43
CA VAL A 225 -8.49 17.08 3.75
C VAL A 225 -9.42 16.42 4.76
N SER A 226 -10.71 16.74 4.76
CA SER A 226 -11.68 16.09 5.64
C SER A 226 -13.00 15.81 4.93
N GLY A 227 -13.69 14.75 5.34
CA GLY A 227 -14.96 14.33 4.79
C GLY A 227 -15.78 13.54 5.80
N THR A 228 -17.10 13.51 5.60
CA THR A 228 -18.04 12.89 6.54
C THR A 228 -18.61 11.61 5.96
N LEU A 229 -18.58 10.51 6.70
CA LEU A 229 -19.16 9.26 6.26
C LEU A 229 -20.69 9.36 6.20
N PRO A 230 -21.32 9.10 5.04
CA PRO A 230 -22.75 9.26 4.81
C PRO A 230 -23.62 8.15 5.42
N ASN A 231 -23.07 6.93 5.51
CA ASN A 231 -23.70 5.72 6.03
C ASN A 231 -22.71 4.99 6.97
N ASP A 232 -23.22 4.02 7.74
CA ASP A 232 -22.43 3.19 8.66
C ASP A 232 -21.36 2.35 7.93
N ALA A 233 -20.17 2.23 8.54
CA ALA A 233 -19.04 1.48 8.00
C ALA A 233 -18.22 0.79 9.10
N LEU A 234 -17.49 -0.27 8.75
CA LEU A 234 -16.50 -0.92 9.62
C LEU A 234 -15.10 -0.73 9.01
N LEU A 235 -14.29 0.16 9.59
CA LEU A 235 -12.95 0.48 9.12
C LEU A 235 -11.98 -0.69 9.33
N LEU A 236 -11.25 -1.07 8.27
CA LEU A 236 -10.36 -2.22 8.25
C LEU A 236 -8.88 -1.84 8.23
N SER A 237 -8.50 -0.90 7.36
CA SER A 237 -7.10 -0.56 7.12
C SER A 237 -6.91 0.80 6.46
N PHE A 238 -5.71 1.35 6.58
CA PHE A 238 -5.25 2.56 5.90
C PHE A 238 -4.13 2.25 4.89
N PHE A 239 -3.98 3.09 3.89
CA PHE A 239 -2.82 3.12 2.99
C PHE A 239 -2.51 4.59 2.63
N PRO A 240 -1.61 5.27 3.38
CA PRO A 240 -1.20 6.64 3.07
C PRO A 240 -0.29 6.66 1.84
N HIS A 241 -0.50 7.62 0.96
CA HIS A 241 0.30 7.79 -0.26
C HIS A 241 0.68 9.26 -0.49
N MET A 242 1.98 9.47 -0.73
CA MET A 242 2.69 10.71 -1.08
C MET A 242 3.93 10.35 -1.92
N HIS A 243 4.59 11.34 -2.52
CA HIS A 243 5.84 11.17 -3.28
C HIS A 243 7.09 11.50 -2.44
N LEU A 244 8.21 11.89 -3.09
CA LEU A 244 9.56 11.94 -2.52
C LEU A 244 9.76 12.95 -1.37
N ARG A 245 8.83 13.89 -1.19
CA ARG A 245 8.90 14.91 -0.14
C ARG A 245 7.94 14.61 1.01
N GLY A 246 7.06 13.62 0.88
CA GLY A 246 6.20 13.15 1.95
C GLY A 246 7.00 12.74 3.20
N LYS A 247 6.69 13.36 4.34
CA LYS A 247 7.46 13.25 5.61
C LYS A 247 6.62 12.74 6.78
N LYS A 248 5.32 13.05 6.79
CA LYS A 248 4.37 12.54 7.78
C LYS A 248 2.97 12.42 7.17
N PHE A 249 2.24 11.37 7.53
CA PHE A 249 0.80 11.26 7.24
C PHE A 249 0.03 10.94 8.53
N GLU A 250 -1.21 11.40 8.64
CA GLU A 250 -2.07 11.20 9.82
C GLU A 250 -3.54 11.02 9.39
N TYR A 251 -4.27 10.16 10.11
CA TYR A 251 -5.71 9.92 9.98
C TYR A 251 -6.37 10.12 11.34
N ASN A 252 -7.35 11.00 11.41
CA ASN A 252 -8.09 11.38 12.62
C ASN A 252 -9.60 11.17 12.41
N ILE A 253 -10.32 10.77 13.47
CA ILE A 253 -11.75 11.11 13.62
C ILE A 253 -11.82 12.50 14.23
N VAL A 254 -12.67 13.37 13.68
CA VAL A 254 -12.98 14.69 14.27
C VAL A 254 -14.32 14.60 15.00
N HIS A 255 -14.29 14.83 16.30
CA HIS A 255 -15.47 14.82 17.16
C HIS A 255 -16.25 16.14 17.07
N ALA A 256 -17.48 16.16 17.61
CA ALA A 256 -18.39 17.31 17.52
C ALA A 256 -17.92 18.57 18.28
N ASP A 257 -17.01 18.42 19.23
CA ASP A 257 -16.32 19.49 19.96
C ASP A 257 -15.05 20.00 19.25
N GLY A 258 -14.67 19.40 18.12
CA GLY A 258 -13.43 19.68 17.39
C GLY A 258 -12.20 18.89 17.89
N GLY A 259 -12.36 18.00 18.88
CA GLY A 259 -11.33 17.07 19.31
C GLY A 259 -10.96 16.06 18.20
N ARG A 260 -9.72 15.55 18.25
CA ARG A 260 -9.21 14.54 17.30
C ARG A 260 -8.88 13.23 18.02
N GLU A 261 -9.45 12.12 17.56
CA GLU A 261 -8.99 10.76 17.85
C GLU A 261 -8.09 10.32 16.69
N THR A 262 -6.77 10.31 16.89
CA THR A 262 -5.83 9.81 15.88
C THR A 262 -5.90 8.29 15.79
N LEU A 263 -6.26 7.80 14.61
CA LEU A 263 -6.36 6.36 14.29
C LEU A 263 -5.04 5.78 13.76
N LEU A 264 -4.29 6.59 13.00
CA LEU A 264 -2.97 6.28 12.47
C LEU A 264 -2.17 7.57 12.30
N ARG A 265 -0.89 7.52 12.64
CA ARG A 265 0.14 8.50 12.28
C ARG A 265 1.36 7.75 11.79
N VAL A 266 1.99 8.20 10.71
CA VAL A 266 3.24 7.62 10.19
C VAL A 266 4.31 8.68 9.97
N ASN A 267 5.56 8.34 10.26
CA ASN A 267 6.73 9.07 9.77
C ASN A 267 7.06 8.53 8.38
N TYR A 268 6.54 9.17 7.32
CA TYR A 268 6.43 8.56 6.00
C TYR A 268 7.79 8.33 5.33
N ASP A 269 7.90 7.24 4.58
CA ASP A 269 9.03 6.89 3.74
C ASP A 269 8.49 6.46 2.36
N PHE A 270 8.87 7.18 1.30
CA PHE A 270 8.40 6.95 -0.06
C PHE A 270 8.73 5.55 -0.59
N PHE A 271 9.85 4.96 -0.16
CA PHE A 271 10.32 3.64 -0.60
C PHE A 271 9.63 2.50 0.15
N TRP A 272 8.83 2.80 1.18
CA TRP A 272 8.10 1.84 2.00
C TRP A 272 6.65 2.27 2.20
N GLN A 273 5.88 2.26 1.10
CA GLN A 273 4.45 2.54 1.11
C GLN A 273 3.71 1.29 1.64
N LEU A 274 3.33 1.31 2.92
CA LEU A 274 2.75 0.17 3.63
C LEU A 274 1.24 0.35 3.85
N SER A 275 0.50 -0.77 3.81
CA SER A 275 -0.85 -0.86 4.35
C SER A 275 -0.80 -1.06 5.88
N TYR A 276 -1.71 -0.42 6.60
CA TYR A 276 -1.83 -0.50 8.06
C TYR A 276 -3.19 -1.11 8.41
N VAL A 277 -3.21 -2.43 8.64
CA VAL A 277 -4.42 -3.22 8.90
C VAL A 277 -4.71 -3.23 10.40
N LEU A 278 -5.88 -2.71 10.81
CA LEU A 278 -6.27 -2.65 12.21
C LEU A 278 -6.35 -4.05 12.82
N ALA A 279 -5.80 -4.20 14.02
CA ALA A 279 -5.92 -5.42 14.83
C ALA A 279 -7.37 -5.66 15.28
N GLU A 280 -8.11 -4.59 15.50
CA GLU A 280 -9.52 -4.58 15.89
C GLU A 280 -10.25 -3.58 14.97
N PRO A 281 -11.05 -4.05 13.99
CA PRO A 281 -11.78 -3.17 13.07
C PRO A 281 -12.71 -2.17 13.78
N ARG A 282 -12.62 -0.89 13.40
CA ARG A 282 -13.29 0.24 14.09
C ARG A 282 -14.63 0.55 13.42
N ARG A 283 -15.77 0.36 14.11
CA ARG A 283 -17.07 0.81 13.60
C ARG A 283 -17.11 2.33 13.56
N LEU A 284 -17.46 2.89 12.40
CA LEU A 284 -17.68 4.31 12.16
C LEU A 284 -19.18 4.51 11.84
N PRO A 285 -19.96 5.12 12.75
CA PRO A 285 -21.36 5.45 12.46
C PRO A 285 -21.51 6.46 11.32
N ALA A 286 -22.69 6.45 10.67
CA ALA A 286 -23.10 7.53 9.78
C ALA A 286 -22.97 8.90 10.47
N GLY A 287 -22.38 9.88 9.79
CA GLY A 287 -22.03 11.19 10.34
C GLY A 287 -20.62 11.29 10.94
N THR A 288 -19.84 10.21 11.00
CA THR A 288 -18.43 10.27 11.44
C THR A 288 -17.62 11.15 10.49
N LYS A 289 -17.04 12.25 10.99
CA LYS A 289 -16.08 13.06 10.24
C LYS A 289 -14.68 12.45 10.35
N LEU A 290 -14.08 12.16 9.20
CA LEU A 290 -12.68 11.78 9.06
C LEU A 290 -11.87 12.97 8.55
N GLU A 291 -10.64 13.10 9.04
CA GLU A 291 -9.64 14.09 8.67
C GLU A 291 -8.35 13.36 8.36
N VAL A 292 -7.70 13.72 7.26
CA VAL A 292 -6.36 13.27 6.90
C VAL A 292 -5.43 14.47 6.78
N ILE A 293 -4.19 14.29 7.17
CA ILE A 293 -3.18 15.36 7.16
C ILE A 293 -1.87 14.80 6.62
N ALA A 294 -1.29 15.52 5.65
CA ALA A 294 0.02 15.25 5.08
C ALA A 294 1.00 16.38 5.43
N TRP A 295 2.27 16.05 5.58
CA TRP A 295 3.37 17.01 5.71
C TRP A 295 4.48 16.69 4.72
N TYR A 296 5.04 17.73 4.09
CA TYR A 296 6.06 17.63 3.05
C TYR A 296 7.32 18.43 3.39
N ASP A 297 8.47 17.91 2.98
CA ASP A 297 9.80 18.52 3.12
C ASP A 297 10.40 18.79 1.74
N ASN A 298 10.13 19.99 1.24
CA ASN A 298 10.79 20.57 0.07
C ASN A 298 12.04 21.39 0.47
N SER A 299 12.64 21.14 1.64
CA SER A 299 13.91 21.78 1.99
C SER A 299 15.09 21.08 1.32
N LYS A 300 16.24 21.78 1.29
CA LYS A 300 17.54 21.21 0.93
C LYS A 300 18.07 20.16 1.94
N ASN A 301 17.40 19.97 3.07
CA ASN A 301 17.80 19.01 4.11
C ASN A 301 17.17 17.63 3.89
N ASN A 302 16.12 17.52 3.08
CA ASN A 302 15.56 16.24 2.65
C ASN A 302 16.48 15.59 1.59
N PRO A 303 17.12 14.44 1.88
CA PRO A 303 18.04 13.78 0.93
C PRO A 303 17.32 13.12 -0.27
N HIS A 304 15.99 13.11 -0.29
CA HIS A 304 15.17 12.58 -1.37
C HIS A 304 14.56 13.68 -2.25
N ASN A 305 14.77 14.94 -1.92
CA ASN A 305 14.25 16.07 -2.68
C ASN A 305 15.09 16.30 -3.96
N PRO A 306 14.53 16.14 -5.17
CA PRO A 306 15.29 16.30 -6.43
C PRO A 306 15.61 17.77 -6.76
N ASP A 307 14.78 18.71 -6.30
CA ASP A 307 15.06 20.15 -6.38
C ASP A 307 14.32 20.91 -5.25
N PRO A 308 15.05 21.49 -4.28
CA PRO A 308 14.48 22.31 -3.21
C PRO A 308 14.19 23.76 -3.64
N ASN A 309 14.67 24.22 -4.79
CA ASN A 309 14.51 25.61 -5.24
C ASN A 309 13.27 25.82 -6.12
N SER A 310 12.72 24.74 -6.69
CA SER A 310 11.43 24.76 -7.39
C SER A 310 10.23 24.71 -6.43
N ARG A 311 9.13 25.33 -6.86
CA ARG A 311 7.80 25.06 -6.32
C ARG A 311 7.39 23.65 -6.74
N VAL A 312 6.76 22.90 -5.85
CA VAL A 312 6.16 21.60 -6.18
C VAL A 312 4.67 21.78 -6.38
N GLU A 313 4.10 21.03 -7.32
CA GLU A 313 2.68 21.03 -7.64
C GLU A 313 2.15 19.60 -7.65
N TRP A 314 0.83 19.44 -7.84
CA TRP A 314 0.23 18.12 -7.88
C TRP A 314 0.55 17.40 -9.20
N GLY A 315 0.85 16.09 -9.16
CA GLY A 315 0.97 15.28 -10.37
C GLY A 315 1.53 13.89 -10.16
N ASP A 316 1.28 13.00 -11.13
CA ASP A 316 1.62 11.57 -11.09
C ASP A 316 3.12 11.28 -10.88
N GLN A 317 4.01 12.12 -11.41
CA GLN A 317 5.46 11.86 -11.35
C GLN A 317 6.03 12.05 -9.94
N THR A 318 7.03 11.26 -9.57
CA THR A 318 7.64 11.23 -8.23
C THR A 318 8.33 12.54 -7.80
N PHE A 319 8.68 13.39 -8.77
CA PHE A 319 9.22 14.73 -8.53
C PHE A 319 8.13 15.81 -8.34
N ASN A 320 6.87 15.51 -8.65
CA ASN A 320 5.68 16.24 -8.21
C ASN A 320 5.19 15.65 -6.87
N GLU A 321 4.05 16.07 -6.35
CA GLU A 321 3.46 15.48 -5.13
C GLU A 321 2.00 15.06 -5.27
N MET A 322 1.55 14.21 -4.33
CA MET A 322 0.16 13.76 -4.18
C MET A 322 -0.19 13.66 -2.70
N MET A 323 -1.45 13.96 -2.35
CA MET A 323 -2.03 13.57 -1.06
C MET A 323 -3.16 12.59 -1.29
N VAL A 324 -2.95 11.30 -0.99
CA VAL A 324 -4.06 10.35 -0.97
C VAL A 324 -4.05 9.50 0.30
N GLY A 325 -5.03 9.77 1.18
CA GLY A 325 -5.33 8.94 2.33
C GLY A 325 -6.34 7.87 1.95
N PHE A 326 -5.89 6.75 1.38
CA PHE A 326 -6.76 5.61 1.11
C PHE A 326 -7.12 4.87 2.41
N PHE A 327 -8.33 4.30 2.46
CA PHE A 327 -8.76 3.42 3.54
C PHE A 327 -9.81 2.42 3.05
N ASP A 328 -9.75 1.19 3.56
CA ASP A 328 -10.72 0.14 3.26
C ASP A 328 -11.77 0.03 4.39
N VAL A 329 -13.03 -0.04 4.01
CA VAL A 329 -14.17 -0.25 4.92
C VAL A 329 -15.00 -1.46 4.50
N ALA A 330 -15.48 -2.24 5.47
CA ALA A 330 -16.51 -3.24 5.27
C ALA A 330 -17.91 -2.62 5.45
N VAL A 331 -18.81 -2.90 4.49
CA VAL A 331 -20.22 -2.49 4.45
C VAL A 331 -21.10 -3.70 4.10
N PRO A 332 -22.44 -3.65 4.24
CA PRO A 332 -23.32 -4.72 3.77
C PRO A 332 -23.06 -5.09 2.30
N ALA A 333 -23.19 -6.38 1.95
CA ALA A 333 -22.72 -6.89 0.66
C ALA A 333 -23.46 -6.31 -0.57
N GLU A 334 -24.66 -5.80 -0.38
CA GLU A 334 -25.46 -5.10 -1.37
C GLU A 334 -25.00 -3.65 -1.60
N MET A 335 -24.47 -2.96 -0.59
CA MET A 335 -24.11 -1.54 -0.66
C MET A 335 -22.84 -1.33 -1.49
N ASP A 336 -22.98 -0.79 -2.71
CA ASP A 336 -21.85 -0.39 -3.56
C ASP A 336 -21.34 1.02 -3.24
N LYS A 337 -20.30 1.47 -3.95
CA LYS A 337 -19.66 2.77 -3.69
C LYS A 337 -20.54 3.96 -4.09
N GLU A 338 -21.42 3.83 -5.07
CA GLU A 338 -22.31 4.92 -5.51
C GLU A 338 -23.45 5.09 -4.50
N HIS A 339 -24.12 3.99 -4.15
CA HIS A 339 -25.17 3.97 -3.13
C HIS A 339 -24.64 4.28 -1.73
N PHE A 340 -23.38 3.93 -1.41
CA PHE A 340 -22.76 4.34 -0.15
C PHE A 340 -22.74 5.85 0.02
N PHE A 341 -22.55 6.64 -1.05
CA PHE A 341 -22.55 8.12 -0.96
C PHE A 341 -23.94 8.77 -0.97
N ILE A 342 -25.01 8.00 -1.16
CA ILE A 342 -26.39 8.46 -0.96
C ILE A 342 -26.78 8.25 0.50
N ARG A 343 -27.14 9.32 1.22
CA ARG A 343 -27.66 9.19 2.59
C ARG A 343 -28.94 8.36 2.58
N SER A 344 -28.94 7.25 3.32
CA SER A 344 -30.17 6.52 3.63
C SER A 344 -31.11 7.45 4.40
N ALA A 345 -32.32 7.68 3.88
CA ALA A 345 -33.36 8.36 4.66
C ALA A 345 -33.70 7.48 5.88
N SER A 346 -33.67 8.07 7.07
CA SER A 346 -33.98 7.37 8.32
C SER A 346 -35.41 6.82 8.28
N ARG A 347 -35.55 5.51 8.48
CA ARG A 347 -36.81 4.86 8.85
C ARG A 347 -37.01 4.91 10.36
#